data_AF-A0AAJ7XA25-F1
#
_entry.id   AF-A0AAJ7XA25-F1
#
_cell.length_a   1.000
_cell.length_b   1.000
_cell.length_c   1.000
_cell.angle_alpha   90.00
_cell.angle_beta   90.00
_cell.angle_gamma   90.00
#
_symmetry.space_group_name_H-M   'P 1'
#
loop_
_entity.id
_entity.type
_entity.pdbx_description
1 polymer ?
#
loop_
_entity_poly.entity_id
_entity_poly.type
_entity_poly.pdbx_seq_one_letter_code
_entity_poly.pdbx_strand_id
1 'polypeptide(L)'
;MLVVEAPCWRGMQKQPANVTVHVPAHSANFDMKRNELTRQGFLDLTLMEARDQGGDPRDLWVTLEAMGYNRDLHLDEACPLVLDVFAEEVRPRLSALPVEALGWRLARAVCEATAGKGEARVLDASESVVVHVHRSESRITTVLQNKRDIKVVVRVDCSQSKNCVSSRGMDVFAVEVPPHTTVIGHHVMPMNERLDWVYNCTETLLT
;
A
#
# COMPACT_ATOMS: atom_id res chain seq x y z
N MET A 1 -2.01 8.66 8.50
CA MET A 1 -2.29 8.40 7.08
C MET A 1 -2.26 9.74 6.34
N LEU A 2 -1.34 9.97 5.41
CA LEU A 2 -1.43 11.11 4.49
C LEU A 2 -2.17 10.62 3.26
N VAL A 3 -3.41 11.09 3.06
CA VAL A 3 -4.12 10.94 1.79
C VAL A 3 -3.73 12.14 0.95
N VAL A 4 -2.95 11.90 -0.10
CA VAL A 4 -2.77 12.87 -1.17
C VAL A 4 -3.59 12.34 -2.34
N GLU A 5 -4.76 12.95 -2.58
CA GLU A 5 -5.44 12.78 -3.86
C GLU A 5 -4.63 13.53 -4.91
N ALA A 6 -3.95 12.79 -5.79
CA ALA A 6 -3.48 13.34 -7.05
C ALA A 6 -4.63 13.24 -8.07
N PRO A 7 -5.15 14.36 -8.61
CA PRO A 7 -6.11 14.32 -9.69
C PRO A 7 -5.40 13.96 -10.99
N CYS A 8 -6.13 13.26 -11.88
CA CYS A 8 -5.83 13.04 -13.31
C CYS A 8 -4.97 11.83 -13.68
N TRP A 9 -5.61 10.66 -13.78
CA TRP A 9 -5.22 9.65 -14.79
C TRP A 9 -6.49 9.11 -15.46
N ARG A 10 -7.04 9.87 -16.42
CA ARG A 10 -8.01 9.32 -17.38
C ARG A 10 -7.23 8.63 -18.50
N GLY A 11 -7.36 7.31 -18.55
CA GLY A 11 -7.20 6.55 -19.78
C GLY A 11 -5.77 6.19 -20.17
N MET A 12 -5.19 5.19 -19.50
CA MET A 12 -4.25 4.29 -20.16
C MET A 12 -4.24 2.95 -19.41
N GLN A 13 -4.73 1.92 -20.09
CA GLN A 13 -4.69 0.52 -19.66
C GLN A 13 -3.31 -0.01 -20.05
N LYS A 14 -2.37 -0.16 -19.11
CA LYS A 14 -1.19 -1.01 -19.31
C LYS A 14 -0.86 -1.76 -18.02
N GLN A 15 -0.68 -3.07 -18.18
CA GLN A 15 -0.32 -4.01 -17.12
C GLN A 15 1.09 -3.70 -16.60
N PRO A 16 1.37 -3.83 -15.29
CA PRO A 16 2.72 -3.71 -14.78
C PRO A 16 3.53 -4.92 -15.22
N ALA A 17 4.60 -4.69 -16.00
CA ALA A 17 5.60 -5.70 -16.28
C ALA A 17 6.52 -5.81 -15.07
N ASN A 18 6.50 -6.95 -14.37
CA ASN A 18 7.51 -7.28 -13.37
C ASN A 18 8.86 -7.47 -14.09
N VAL A 19 9.73 -6.46 -14.04
CA VAL A 19 11.10 -6.57 -14.56
C VAL A 19 12.01 -6.99 -13.40
N THR A 20 12.38 -8.27 -13.36
CA THR A 20 13.46 -8.75 -12.50
C THR A 20 14.78 -8.57 -13.23
N VAL A 21 15.61 -7.63 -12.78
CA VAL A 21 16.96 -7.43 -13.34
C VAL A 21 17.88 -8.55 -12.82
N HIS A 22 18.15 -9.53 -13.67
CA HIS A 22 19.17 -10.55 -13.39
C HIS A 22 20.55 -10.00 -13.78
N VAL A 23 21.34 -9.61 -12.79
CA VAL A 23 22.74 -9.20 -12.99
C VAL A 23 23.56 -10.44 -13.40
N PRO A 24 24.16 -10.49 -14.61
CA PRO A 24 25.00 -11.61 -15.01
C PRO A 24 26.24 -11.66 -14.13
N ALA A 25 26.59 -12.86 -13.66
CA ALA A 25 27.75 -13.12 -12.83
C ALA A 25 29.06 -13.02 -13.64
N HIS A 26 29.45 -11.82 -14.05
CA HIS A 26 30.81 -11.50 -14.48
C HIS A 26 31.36 -10.39 -13.57
N SER A 27 31.77 -10.80 -12.37
CA SER A 27 32.73 -10.13 -11.47
C SER A 27 32.78 -8.58 -11.53
N ALA A 28 31.69 -7.92 -11.17
CA ALA A 28 31.75 -6.51 -10.77
C ALA A 28 31.26 -6.40 -9.33
N ASN A 29 32.21 -6.24 -8.40
CA ASN A 29 31.91 -5.85 -7.02
C ASN A 29 31.51 -4.37 -7.05
N PHE A 30 30.27 -4.07 -7.40
CA PHE A 30 29.73 -2.73 -7.27
C PHE A 30 29.77 -2.30 -5.81
N ASP A 31 29.94 -1.00 -5.57
CA ASP A 31 29.97 -0.49 -4.21
C ASP A 31 28.62 -0.74 -3.52
N MET A 32 28.67 -1.49 -2.41
CA MET A 32 27.51 -1.95 -1.67
C MET A 32 27.69 -1.71 -0.18
N LYS A 33 26.58 -1.36 0.49
CA LYS A 33 26.53 -1.22 1.95
C LYS A 33 25.28 -1.90 2.47
N ARG A 34 25.43 -2.81 3.44
CA ARG A 34 24.31 -3.60 4.01
C ARG A 34 23.48 -4.36 2.96
N ASN A 35 24.14 -4.94 1.96
CA ASN A 35 23.51 -5.63 0.83
C ASN A 35 22.62 -4.75 -0.08
N GLU A 36 22.80 -3.44 -0.05
CA GLU A 36 22.17 -2.51 -0.98
C GLU A 36 23.24 -1.79 -1.79
N LEU A 37 22.97 -1.51 -3.07
CA LEU A 37 23.84 -0.67 -3.90
C LEU A 37 23.96 0.72 -3.26
N THR A 38 25.18 1.21 -3.12
CA THR A 38 25.36 2.62 -2.81
C THR A 38 25.00 3.46 -4.06
N ARG A 39 24.83 4.77 -3.88
CA ARG A 39 24.66 5.69 -5.02
C ARG A 39 25.78 5.52 -6.06
N GLN A 40 27.02 5.30 -5.60
CA GLN A 40 28.15 5.11 -6.50
C GLN A 40 28.05 3.75 -7.21
N GLY A 41 27.74 2.68 -6.49
CA GLY A 41 27.53 1.35 -7.08
C GLY A 41 26.42 1.34 -8.14
N PHE A 42 25.33 2.07 -7.92
CA PHE A 42 24.26 2.24 -8.91
C PHE A 42 24.73 2.98 -10.16
N LEU A 43 25.47 4.08 -10.02
CA LEU A 43 26.01 4.83 -11.16
C LEU A 43 27.00 3.98 -11.96
N ASP A 44 27.86 3.22 -11.27
CA ASP A 44 28.85 2.35 -11.91
C ASP A 44 28.19 1.19 -12.67
N LEU A 45 27.14 0.60 -12.11
CA LEU A 45 26.31 -0.41 -12.77
C LEU A 45 25.64 0.14 -14.03
N THR A 46 24.95 1.28 -13.89
CA THR A 46 24.26 1.95 -15.01
C THR A 46 25.24 2.34 -16.12
N LEU A 47 26.43 2.82 -15.74
CA LEU A 47 27.49 3.18 -16.67
C LEU A 47 28.08 1.96 -17.38
N MET A 48 28.15 0.81 -16.71
CA MET A 48 28.57 -0.44 -17.32
C MET A 48 27.56 -0.89 -18.38
N GLU A 49 26.26 -0.90 -18.07
CA GLU A 49 25.19 -1.20 -19.04
C GLU A 49 25.23 -0.24 -20.23
N ALA A 50 25.44 1.05 -19.98
CA ALA A 50 25.57 2.07 -21.04
C ALA A 50 26.81 1.90 -21.93
N ARG A 51 27.85 1.23 -21.44
CA ARG A 51 29.15 1.05 -22.11
C ARG A 51 29.34 -0.34 -22.71
N ASP A 52 28.38 -1.24 -22.56
CA ASP A 52 28.49 -2.61 -23.04
C ASP A 52 28.63 -2.63 -24.57
N GLN A 53 29.86 -2.86 -25.04
CA GLN A 53 30.20 -2.93 -26.46
C GLN A 53 29.76 -4.28 -27.02
N GLY A 54 28.45 -4.42 -27.22
CA GLY A 54 27.80 -5.64 -27.69
C GLY A 54 26.37 -5.81 -27.17
N GLY A 55 26.02 -5.11 -26.09
CA GLY A 55 24.68 -5.06 -25.52
C GLY A 55 23.71 -4.18 -26.31
N ASP A 56 22.41 -4.40 -26.11
CA ASP A 56 21.37 -3.58 -26.71
C ASP A 56 21.18 -2.29 -25.90
N PRO A 57 21.37 -1.09 -26.50
CA PRO A 57 21.14 0.17 -25.80
C PRO A 57 19.73 0.34 -25.23
N ARG A 58 18.76 -0.47 -25.68
CA ARG A 58 17.40 -0.52 -25.15
C ARG A 58 17.32 -1.13 -23.75
N ASP A 59 18.28 -1.95 -23.34
CA ASP A 59 18.25 -2.63 -22.04
C ASP A 59 18.35 -1.64 -20.88
N LEU A 60 19.21 -0.62 -21.02
CA LEU A 60 19.31 0.49 -20.07
C LEU A 60 17.98 1.26 -19.94
N TRP A 61 17.29 1.47 -21.06
CA TRP A 61 15.99 2.15 -21.06
C TRP A 61 14.91 1.31 -20.37
N VAL A 62 14.93 -0.01 -20.51
CA VAL A 62 14.03 -0.90 -19.76
C VAL A 62 14.25 -0.76 -18.25
N THR A 63 15.50 -0.69 -17.80
CA THR A 63 15.83 -0.47 -16.39
C THR A 63 15.35 0.90 -15.89
N LEU A 64 15.60 1.97 -16.65
CA LEU A 64 15.20 3.35 -16.30
C LEU A 64 13.68 3.54 -16.30
N GLU A 65 12.99 3.03 -17.32
CA GLU A 65 11.52 3.04 -17.41
C GLU A 65 10.91 2.24 -16.26
N ALA A 66 11.50 1.10 -15.87
CA ALA A 66 11.05 0.32 -14.70
C ALA A 66 11.26 1.05 -13.35
N MET A 67 12.21 2.00 -13.27
CA MET A 67 12.39 2.88 -12.12
C MET A 67 11.48 4.12 -12.16
N GLY A 68 10.65 4.25 -13.20
CA GLY A 68 9.69 5.32 -13.38
C GLY A 68 10.26 6.58 -14.04
N TYR A 69 11.42 6.47 -14.70
CA TYR A 69 11.98 7.54 -15.52
C TYR A 69 11.53 7.42 -16.96
N ASN A 70 11.10 8.52 -17.56
CA ASN A 70 10.91 8.59 -19.00
C ASN A 70 12.22 8.79 -19.77
N ARG A 71 12.11 8.88 -21.10
CA ARG A 71 13.24 9.03 -22.02
C ARG A 71 13.94 10.38 -21.98
N ASP A 72 13.32 11.38 -21.34
CA ASP A 72 13.95 12.65 -21.01
C ASP A 72 14.66 12.60 -19.64
N LEU A 73 14.71 11.43 -19.00
CA LEU A 73 15.24 11.19 -17.65
C LEU A 73 14.49 11.97 -16.56
N HIS A 74 13.23 12.31 -16.81
CA HIS A 74 12.32 12.81 -15.77
C HIS A 74 11.63 11.63 -15.09
N LEU A 75 11.61 11.67 -13.76
CA LEU A 75 10.82 10.75 -12.96
C LEU A 75 9.34 11.16 -13.08
N ASP A 76 8.56 10.43 -13.89
CA ASP A 76 7.17 10.76 -14.21
C ASP A 76 6.18 9.63 -13.89
N GLU A 77 6.66 8.39 -13.75
CA GLU A 77 5.86 7.25 -13.29
C GLU A 77 6.15 6.85 -11.83
N ALA A 78 6.99 7.61 -11.12
CA ALA A 78 7.20 7.46 -9.68
C ALA A 78 7.00 8.81 -8.97
N CYS A 79 6.22 8.81 -7.89
CA CYS A 79 6.08 9.96 -6.98
C CYS A 79 6.69 9.60 -5.63
N PRO A 80 8.04 9.70 -5.46
CA PRO A 80 8.65 9.53 -4.16
C PRO A 80 8.22 10.68 -3.27
N LEU A 81 7.29 10.42 -2.34
CA LEU A 81 7.00 11.37 -1.26
C LEU A 81 8.09 11.24 -0.21
N VAL A 82 9.11 12.10 -0.31
CA VAL A 82 10.06 12.30 0.79
C VAL A 82 9.46 13.34 1.72
N LEU A 83 9.10 12.91 2.94
CA LEU A 83 8.65 13.81 4.00
C LEU A 83 9.85 14.17 4.87
N ASP A 84 10.56 15.24 4.52
CA ASP A 84 11.63 15.77 5.35
C ASP A 84 11.04 16.61 6.50
N VAL A 85 11.20 16.11 7.73
CA VAL A 85 10.69 16.77 8.95
C VAL A 85 11.86 17.40 9.70
N PHE A 86 11.97 18.72 9.64
CA PHE A 86 12.97 19.50 10.36
C PHE A 86 12.40 20.03 11.68
N ALA A 87 13.18 19.93 12.75
CA ALA A 87 12.87 20.54 14.04
C ALA A 87 14.17 21.09 14.65
N GLU A 88 14.17 22.37 15.05
CA GLU A 88 15.38 23.08 15.48
C GLU A 88 15.72 22.83 16.97
N GLU A 89 14.72 22.59 17.82
CA GLU A 89 14.90 22.56 19.28
C GLU A 89 14.43 21.25 19.96
N VAL A 90 13.76 20.36 19.23
CA VAL A 90 13.23 19.09 19.76
C VAL A 90 13.49 17.95 18.80
N ARG A 91 13.63 16.72 19.31
CA ARG A 91 13.60 15.52 18.47
C ARG A 91 12.13 15.20 18.15
N PRO A 92 11.66 15.40 16.90
CA PRO A 92 10.28 15.13 16.56
C PRO A 92 10.03 13.63 16.64
N ARG A 93 8.86 13.25 17.16
CA ARG A 93 8.37 11.87 17.08
C ARG A 93 7.30 11.82 16.03
N LEU A 94 7.57 11.10 14.94
CA LEU A 94 6.56 10.80 13.94
C LEU A 94 5.70 9.64 14.45
N SER A 95 4.37 9.79 14.41
CA SER A 95 3.44 8.70 14.67
C SER A 95 2.40 8.64 13.56
N ALA A 96 2.05 7.42 13.16
CA ALA A 96 0.95 7.21 12.24
C ALA A 96 -0.36 7.41 13.01
N LEU A 97 -1.16 8.40 12.59
CA LEU A 97 -2.51 8.57 13.10
C LEU A 97 -3.51 7.75 12.29
N PRO A 98 -4.51 7.15 12.95
CA PRO A 98 -5.66 6.54 12.28
C PRO A 98 -6.44 7.61 11.53
N VAL A 99 -7.15 7.21 10.48
CA VAL A 99 -7.91 8.11 9.59
C VAL A 99 -8.94 8.91 10.37
N GLU A 100 -9.55 8.24 11.33
CA GLU A 100 -10.59 8.76 12.22
C GLU A 100 -10.07 9.93 13.06
N ALA A 101 -8.77 9.98 13.37
CA ALA A 101 -8.15 11.08 14.09
C ALA A 101 -7.95 12.34 13.22
N LEU A 102 -8.01 12.21 11.90
CA LEU A 102 -7.86 13.32 10.95
C LEU A 102 -9.20 14.04 10.66
N GLY A 103 -10.29 13.56 11.24
CA GLY A 103 -11.61 14.19 11.20
C GLY A 103 -12.69 13.35 10.52
N TRP A 104 -13.93 13.55 10.96
CA TRP A 104 -15.08 12.73 10.58
C TRP A 104 -15.39 12.77 9.07
N ARG A 105 -15.10 13.89 8.37
CA ARG A 105 -15.36 14.02 6.93
C ARG A 105 -14.50 13.07 6.10
N LEU A 106 -13.23 12.91 6.48
CA LEU A 106 -12.33 11.98 5.79
C LEU A 106 -12.74 10.54 6.07
N ALA A 107 -13.00 10.20 7.34
CA ALA A 107 -13.49 8.87 7.69
C ALA A 107 -14.78 8.51 6.93
N ARG A 108 -15.73 9.44 6.84
CA ARG A 108 -16.96 9.26 6.06
C ARG A 108 -16.68 9.02 4.57
N ALA A 109 -15.82 9.83 3.95
CA ALA A 109 -15.47 9.67 2.54
C ALA A 109 -14.81 8.31 2.27
N VAL A 110 -13.94 7.83 3.16
CA VAL A 110 -13.34 6.50 3.07
C VAL A 110 -14.41 5.40 3.20
N CYS A 111 -15.33 5.53 4.15
CA CYS A 111 -16.45 4.61 4.30
C CYS A 111 -17.33 4.55 3.05
N GLU A 112 -17.77 5.69 2.53
CA GLU A 112 -18.62 5.79 1.34
C GLU A 112 -17.92 5.23 0.10
N ALA A 113 -16.64 5.57 -0.11
CA ALA A 113 -15.86 5.07 -1.24
C ALA A 113 -15.67 3.54 -1.17
N THR A 114 -15.39 3.01 0.02
CA THR A 114 -15.20 1.57 0.23
C THR A 114 -16.51 0.82 0.08
N ALA A 115 -17.60 1.32 0.66
CA ALA A 115 -18.92 0.69 0.54
C ALA A 115 -19.47 0.74 -0.90
N GLY A 116 -19.14 1.79 -1.67
CA GLY A 116 -19.60 1.93 -3.06
C GLY A 116 -18.78 1.12 -4.09
N LYS A 117 -17.52 0.79 -3.78
CA LYS A 117 -16.59 0.11 -4.72
C LYS A 117 -16.10 -1.26 -4.23
N GLY A 118 -16.38 -1.61 -3.00
CA GLY A 118 -15.91 -2.83 -2.35
C GLY A 118 -16.86 -4.01 -2.57
N GLU A 119 -16.32 -5.20 -2.39
CA GLU A 119 -17.11 -6.43 -2.32
C GLU A 119 -17.86 -6.47 -0.99
N ALA A 120 -19.18 -6.64 -1.05
CA ALA A 120 -20.04 -6.72 0.12
C ALA A 120 -20.23 -8.18 0.56
N ARG A 121 -20.05 -8.44 1.86
CA ARG A 121 -20.30 -9.73 2.50
C ARG A 121 -21.15 -9.52 3.76
N VAL A 122 -22.27 -10.21 3.84
CA VAL A 122 -23.16 -10.17 5.00
C VAL A 122 -22.59 -11.05 6.12
N LEU A 123 -22.67 -10.57 7.38
CA LEU A 123 -22.23 -11.30 8.57
C LEU A 123 -23.35 -11.99 9.35
N ASP A 124 -24.59 -11.58 9.15
CA ASP A 124 -25.75 -12.07 9.89
C ASP A 124 -26.87 -12.53 8.96
N ALA A 125 -27.68 -13.48 9.40
CA ALA A 125 -28.80 -13.98 8.60
C ALA A 125 -29.85 -12.89 8.26
N SER A 126 -29.89 -11.80 9.04
CA SER A 126 -30.79 -10.66 8.84
C SER A 126 -30.25 -9.58 7.90
N GLU A 127 -29.08 -9.79 7.26
CA GLU A 127 -28.46 -8.84 6.32
C GLU A 127 -28.27 -7.41 6.86
N SER A 128 -28.16 -7.32 8.19
CA SER A 128 -28.13 -6.06 8.92
C SER A 128 -26.72 -5.64 9.31
N VAL A 129 -25.75 -6.56 9.24
CA VAL A 129 -24.32 -6.26 9.42
C VAL A 129 -23.58 -6.68 8.15
N VAL A 130 -22.97 -5.71 7.47
CA VAL A 130 -22.31 -5.93 6.18
C VAL A 130 -20.85 -5.50 6.27
N VAL A 131 -19.96 -6.36 5.81
CA VAL A 131 -18.54 -6.07 5.62
C VAL A 131 -18.34 -5.68 4.16
N HIS A 132 -17.69 -4.55 3.91
CA HIS A 132 -17.30 -4.14 2.56
C HIS A 132 -15.78 -4.15 2.46
N VAL A 133 -15.24 -4.88 1.49
CA VAL A 133 -13.79 -4.99 1.27
C VAL A 133 -13.44 -4.40 -0.09
N HIS A 134 -12.72 -3.28 -0.08
CA HIS A 134 -12.16 -2.70 -1.30
C HIS A 134 -10.67 -3.03 -1.39
N ARG A 135 -10.25 -3.59 -2.52
CA ARG A 135 -8.85 -3.94 -2.81
C ARG A 135 -8.33 -3.01 -3.90
N SER A 136 -7.27 -2.26 -3.59
CA SER A 136 -6.44 -1.56 -4.57
C SER A 136 -5.09 -2.27 -4.69
N GLU A 137 -4.24 -1.82 -5.61
CA GLU A 137 -2.93 -2.44 -5.86
C GLU A 137 -2.03 -2.47 -4.62
N SER A 138 -2.04 -1.40 -3.82
CA SER A 138 -1.16 -1.24 -2.65
C SER A 138 -1.86 -1.40 -1.29
N ARG A 139 -3.19 -1.55 -1.25
CA ARG A 139 -3.95 -1.50 0.00
C ARG A 139 -5.28 -2.24 -0.08
N ILE A 140 -5.64 -2.90 1.00
CA ILE A 140 -6.97 -3.43 1.23
C ILE A 140 -7.62 -2.60 2.33
N THR A 141 -8.85 -2.16 2.11
CA THR A 141 -9.64 -1.42 3.10
C THR A 141 -10.92 -2.17 3.39
N THR A 142 -11.16 -2.45 4.67
CA THR A 142 -12.39 -3.09 5.15
C THR A 142 -13.20 -2.06 5.93
N VAL A 143 -14.47 -1.92 5.60
CA VAL A 143 -15.43 -1.11 6.39
C VAL A 143 -16.60 -1.97 6.82
N LEU A 144 -17.12 -1.68 8.01
CA LEU A 144 -18.16 -2.44 8.68
C LEU A 144 -19.40 -1.57 8.79
N GLN A 145 -20.49 -2.01 8.18
CA GLN A 145 -21.78 -1.31 8.18
C GLN A 145 -22.75 -2.01 9.12
N ASN A 146 -23.33 -1.26 10.03
CA ASN A 146 -24.38 -1.71 10.93
C ASN A 146 -25.70 -0.99 10.60
N LYS A 147 -26.70 -1.76 10.17
CA LYS A 147 -28.06 -1.30 9.86
C LYS A 147 -29.04 -1.55 11.01
N ARG A 148 -28.58 -2.12 12.13
CA ARG A 148 -29.42 -2.40 13.31
C ARG A 148 -29.56 -1.15 14.18
N ASP A 149 -30.59 -1.16 15.03
CA ASP A 149 -30.81 -0.15 16.07
C ASP A 149 -29.92 -0.32 17.31
N ILE A 150 -29.11 -1.38 17.35
CA ILE A 150 -28.19 -1.68 18.46
C ILE A 150 -26.74 -1.67 17.98
N LYS A 151 -25.83 -1.30 18.89
CA LYS A 151 -24.39 -1.43 18.66
C LYS A 151 -24.04 -2.90 18.45
N VAL A 152 -23.18 -3.20 17.49
CA VAL A 152 -22.61 -4.53 17.29
C VAL A 152 -21.11 -4.51 17.50
N VAL A 153 -20.54 -5.66 17.85
CA VAL A 153 -19.09 -5.84 17.93
C VAL A 153 -18.69 -6.90 16.92
N VAL A 154 -17.76 -6.56 16.04
CA VAL A 154 -17.25 -7.48 15.03
C VAL A 154 -15.82 -7.85 15.38
N ARG A 155 -15.55 -9.15 15.54
CA ARG A 155 -14.19 -9.67 15.63
C ARG A 155 -13.60 -9.72 14.23
N VAL A 156 -12.42 -9.15 14.06
CA VAL A 156 -11.63 -9.21 12.83
C VAL A 156 -10.38 -10.03 13.13
N ASP A 157 -10.12 -11.05 12.30
CA ASP A 157 -8.99 -11.97 12.48
C ASP A 157 -8.21 -12.12 11.18
N CYS A 158 -7.00 -11.58 11.17
CA CYS A 158 -6.05 -11.60 10.07
C CYS A 158 -4.90 -12.58 10.32
N SER A 159 -4.98 -13.45 11.32
CA SER A 159 -3.87 -14.36 11.69
C SER A 159 -3.43 -15.30 10.58
N GLN A 160 -4.30 -15.54 9.58
CA GLN A 160 -4.01 -16.34 8.40
C GLN A 160 -3.41 -15.54 7.23
N SER A 161 -3.30 -14.22 7.38
CA SER A 161 -2.67 -13.36 6.38
C SER A 161 -1.15 -13.51 6.42
N LYS A 162 -0.49 -13.34 5.27
CA LYS A 162 0.96 -13.45 5.14
C LYS A 162 1.53 -12.19 4.53
N ASN A 163 2.65 -11.72 5.11
CA ASN A 163 3.30 -10.48 4.70
C ASN A 163 2.34 -9.27 4.71
N CYS A 164 1.47 -9.20 5.72
CA CYS A 164 0.48 -8.13 5.86
C CYS A 164 0.74 -7.33 7.14
N VAL A 165 0.45 -6.03 7.11
CA VAL A 165 0.37 -5.18 8.29
C VAL A 165 -0.99 -4.49 8.33
N SER A 166 -1.69 -4.58 9.46
CA SER A 166 -2.95 -3.90 9.70
C SER A 166 -2.71 -2.53 10.34
N SER A 167 -3.51 -1.53 9.95
CA SER A 167 -3.54 -0.20 10.58
C SER A 167 -3.95 -0.23 12.05
N ARG A 168 -4.46 -1.38 12.54
CA ARG A 168 -4.77 -1.61 13.96
C ARG A 168 -3.57 -2.12 14.77
N GLY A 169 -2.46 -2.48 14.12
CA GLY A 169 -1.24 -2.96 14.78
C GLY A 169 -1.37 -4.33 15.44
N MET A 170 -2.44 -5.06 15.17
CA MET A 170 -2.75 -6.38 15.73
C MET A 170 -3.34 -7.27 14.63
N ASP A 171 -3.08 -8.58 14.71
CA ASP A 171 -3.67 -9.55 13.78
C ASP A 171 -5.13 -9.87 14.13
N VAL A 172 -5.48 -9.81 15.43
CA VAL A 172 -6.83 -10.11 15.91
C VAL A 172 -7.31 -9.00 16.82
N PHE A 173 -8.48 -8.46 16.53
CA PHE A 173 -9.06 -7.35 17.30
C PHE A 173 -10.59 -7.31 17.16
N ALA A 174 -11.23 -6.48 17.98
CA ALA A 174 -12.67 -6.24 17.93
C ALA A 174 -12.95 -4.79 17.52
N VAL A 175 -13.98 -4.58 16.70
CA VAL A 175 -14.43 -3.27 16.26
C VAL A 175 -15.88 -3.07 16.69
N GLU A 176 -16.13 -2.00 17.43
CA GLU A 176 -17.48 -1.59 17.77
C GLU A 176 -18.09 -0.78 16.62
N VAL A 177 -19.30 -1.15 16.21
CA VAL A 177 -20.04 -0.48 15.14
C VAL A 177 -21.36 0.05 15.70
N PRO A 178 -21.49 1.36 15.94
CA PRO A 178 -22.72 1.97 16.44
C PRO A 178 -23.93 1.74 15.51
N PRO A 179 -25.17 1.86 16.03
CA PRO A 179 -26.39 1.76 15.23
C PRO A 179 -26.37 2.69 14.01
N HIS A 180 -26.81 2.20 12.85
CA HIS A 180 -26.93 2.99 11.61
C HIS A 180 -25.65 3.69 11.17
N THR A 181 -24.48 3.11 11.45
CA THR A 181 -23.18 3.68 11.06
C THR A 181 -22.39 2.74 10.16
N THR A 182 -21.40 3.32 9.47
CA THR A 182 -20.33 2.58 8.79
C THR A 182 -19.02 3.05 9.35
N VAL A 183 -18.21 2.12 9.86
CA VAL A 183 -16.91 2.42 10.48
C VAL A 183 -15.79 1.71 9.73
N ILE A 184 -14.58 2.29 9.77
CA ILE A 184 -13.40 1.65 9.20
C ILE A 184 -13.01 0.47 10.11
N GLY A 185 -13.00 -0.74 9.55
CA GLY A 185 -12.50 -1.92 10.24
C GLY A 185 -10.98 -1.83 10.35
N HIS A 186 -10.30 -1.83 9.19
CA HIS A 186 -8.87 -1.60 9.08
C HIS A 186 -8.44 -1.22 7.66
N HIS A 187 -7.18 -0.83 7.55
CA HIS A 187 -6.42 -0.85 6.30
C HIS A 187 -5.33 -1.91 6.42
N VAL A 188 -5.12 -2.69 5.37
CA VAL A 188 -4.05 -3.69 5.29
C VAL A 188 -3.15 -3.38 4.10
N MET A 189 -1.86 -3.46 4.32
CA MET A 189 -0.80 -3.26 3.32
C MET A 189 0.21 -4.40 3.41
N PRO A 190 1.03 -4.64 2.38
CA PRO A 190 2.16 -5.54 2.51
C PRO A 190 3.13 -5.02 3.58
N MET A 191 3.64 -5.92 4.43
CA MET A 191 4.68 -5.57 5.40
C MET A 191 6.03 -5.34 4.69
N ASN A 192 6.27 -6.11 3.63
CA ASN A 192 7.40 -5.97 2.72
C ASN A 192 6.89 -6.05 1.29
N GLU A 193 6.93 -4.92 0.57
CA GLU A 193 6.48 -4.82 -0.82
C GLU A 193 7.28 -5.67 -1.82
N ARG A 194 8.47 -6.16 -1.42
CA ARG A 194 9.32 -7.02 -2.28
C ARG A 194 8.91 -8.48 -2.26
N LEU A 195 7.93 -8.87 -1.43
CA LEU A 195 7.46 -10.23 -1.28
C LEU A 195 5.96 -10.30 -1.62
N ASP A 196 5.52 -11.45 -2.11
CA ASP A 196 4.10 -11.72 -2.26
C ASP A 196 3.38 -11.60 -0.91
N TRP A 197 2.13 -11.15 -0.95
CA TRP A 197 1.29 -10.99 0.24
C TRP A 197 -0.06 -11.65 0.01
N VAL A 198 -0.58 -12.25 1.07
CA VAL A 198 -1.86 -12.97 1.04
C VAL A 198 -2.74 -12.37 2.11
N TYR A 199 -3.82 -11.75 1.69
CA TYR A 199 -4.87 -11.27 2.58
C TYR A 199 -5.90 -12.37 2.82
N ASN A 200 -5.89 -12.93 4.02
CA ASN A 200 -6.87 -13.90 4.49
C ASN A 200 -7.38 -13.43 5.86
N CYS A 201 -8.55 -12.79 5.82
CA CYS A 201 -9.17 -12.15 6.97
C CYS A 201 -10.58 -12.69 7.15
N THR A 202 -10.94 -12.99 8.39
CA THR A 202 -12.27 -13.44 8.76
C THR A 202 -12.90 -12.45 9.72
N GLU A 203 -14.05 -11.91 9.34
CA GLU A 203 -14.89 -11.09 10.21
C GLU A 203 -16.07 -11.91 10.75
N THR A 204 -16.27 -11.88 12.07
CA THR A 204 -17.31 -12.62 12.79
C THR A 204 -18.05 -11.70 13.74
N LEU A 205 -19.38 -11.74 13.73
CA LEU A 205 -20.20 -11.00 14.68
C LEU A 205 -20.06 -11.62 16.08
N LEU A 206 -19.70 -10.81 17.08
CA LEU A 206 -19.73 -11.21 18.48
C LEU A 206 -21.14 -10.96 19.02
N THR A 207 -21.78 -12.04 19.46
CA THR A 207 -23.07 -12.01 20.17
C THR A 207 -22.90 -11.68 21.64
#